data_AF-A0A0Q9KAN8-F1
#
_entry.id   AF-A0A0Q9KAN8-F1
#
_cell.length_a   1.000
_cell.length_b   1.000
_cell.length_c   1.000
_cell.angle_alpha   90.00
_cell.angle_beta   90.00
_cell.angle_gamma   90.00
#
_symmetry.space_group_name_H-M   'P 1'
#
loop_
_entity.id
_entity.type
_entity.pdbx_description
1 polymer ?
#
loop_
_entity_poly.entity_id
_entity_poly.type
_entity_poly.pdbx_seq_one_letter_code
_entity_poly.pdbx_strand_id
1 'polypeptide(L)'
;MEKPAARLRDRAILDAMTYKDLPHDWPTRPLTDPRLTADVIDLVVRESDRATGCLSILLCDDTLRMIQPISITDLDIVGPEPGEYQRPFDLVVGQFAERLGGVVVAIGRPLGHAPDDEARAWHAAAIAGCRDHGVPLLGTYLATAHAVAEMPRWDQLSMPA
;
A
#
# COMPACT_ATOMS: atom_id res chain seq x y z
N MET A 1 -19.89 -22.50 -37.00
CA MET A 1 -20.40 -22.22 -35.64
C MET A 1 -19.20 -22.11 -34.73
N GLU A 2 -19.16 -21.02 -33.97
CA GLU A 2 -18.00 -20.28 -33.49
C GLU A 2 -16.96 -21.00 -32.62
N LYS A 3 -15.70 -20.57 -32.77
CA LYS A 3 -14.79 -20.30 -31.64
C LYS A 3 -15.08 -18.84 -31.22
N PRO A 4 -14.98 -18.46 -29.93
CA PRO A 4 -13.64 -18.11 -29.45
C PRO A 4 -13.33 -18.26 -27.95
N ALA A 5 -12.03 -18.46 -27.69
CA ALA A 5 -11.21 -17.81 -26.66
C ALA A 5 -11.87 -17.31 -25.35
N ALA A 6 -11.74 -18.10 -24.28
CA ALA A 6 -11.84 -17.58 -22.91
C ALA A 6 -10.83 -18.19 -21.93
N ARG A 7 -9.90 -19.05 -22.37
CA ARG A 7 -8.95 -19.73 -21.46
C ARG A 7 -7.58 -19.07 -21.32
N LEU A 8 -7.37 -17.89 -21.93
CA LEU A 8 -6.09 -17.19 -21.93
C LEU A 8 -6.01 -16.00 -20.95
N ARG A 9 -7.10 -15.67 -20.23
CA ARG A 9 -7.14 -14.50 -19.32
C ARG A 9 -6.98 -14.83 -17.83
N ASP A 10 -7.29 -16.06 -17.40
CA ASP A 10 -7.20 -16.43 -15.98
C ASP A 10 -5.78 -16.78 -15.52
N ARG A 11 -4.86 -17.04 -16.45
CA ARG A 11 -3.49 -17.46 -16.13
C ARG A 11 -2.51 -16.30 -15.93
N ALA A 12 -2.91 -15.08 -16.25
CA ALA A 12 -2.11 -13.87 -16.05
C ALA A 12 -2.28 -13.26 -14.64
N ILE A 13 -3.14 -13.85 -13.79
CA ILE A 13 -3.37 -13.39 -12.41
C ILE A 13 -2.39 -14.07 -11.41
N LEU A 14 -1.61 -15.06 -11.86
CA LEU A 14 -0.83 -15.94 -10.98
C LEU A 14 0.69 -15.86 -11.12
N ASP A 15 1.22 -15.05 -12.03
CA ASP A 15 2.67 -14.91 -12.20
C ASP A 15 3.03 -13.45 -12.47
N ALA A 16 3.67 -12.78 -11.50
CA ALA A 16 4.92 -12.03 -11.68
C ALA A 16 5.10 -11.02 -10.55
N MET A 17 6.31 -10.95 -10.00
CA MET A 17 6.78 -9.76 -9.30
C MET A 17 6.66 -8.57 -10.27
N THR A 18 5.70 -7.68 -10.06
CA THR A 18 5.27 -6.62 -10.99
C THR A 18 6.24 -5.45 -11.03
N TYR A 19 7.17 -5.32 -10.08
CA TYR A 19 8.22 -4.29 -10.13
C TYR A 19 9.07 -4.31 -11.42
N LYS A 20 9.10 -5.45 -12.13
CA LYS A 20 9.81 -5.61 -13.41
C LYS A 20 9.18 -4.80 -14.55
N ASP A 21 7.92 -4.39 -14.39
CA ASP A 21 7.20 -3.55 -15.34
C ASP A 21 7.41 -2.06 -15.08
N LEU A 22 8.21 -1.69 -14.05
CA LEU A 22 8.49 -0.30 -13.74
C LEU A 22 9.21 0.39 -14.90
N PRO A 23 8.69 1.54 -15.37
CA PRO A 23 9.37 2.34 -16.38
C PRO A 23 10.66 2.91 -15.78
N HIS A 24 11.70 3.08 -16.60
CA HIS A 24 13.02 3.52 -16.11
C HIS A 24 13.00 4.87 -15.37
N ASP A 25 12.07 5.75 -15.73
CA ASP A 25 11.88 7.07 -15.14
C ASP A 25 10.90 7.08 -13.95
N TRP A 26 10.46 5.91 -13.45
CA TRP A 26 9.54 5.82 -12.31
C TRP A 26 9.93 6.68 -11.10
N PRO A 27 11.22 6.86 -10.71
CA PRO A 27 11.56 7.67 -9.53
C PRO A 27 11.17 9.15 -9.69
N THR A 28 10.97 9.60 -10.93
CA THR A 28 10.57 10.98 -11.27
C THR A 28 9.08 11.12 -11.53
N ARG A 29 8.30 10.04 -11.36
CA ARG A 29 6.86 10.02 -11.57
C ARG A 29 6.11 10.13 -10.25
N PRO A 30 4.98 10.85 -10.21
CA PRO A 30 4.11 10.89 -9.04
C PRO A 30 3.47 9.53 -8.78
N LEU A 31 3.30 9.16 -7.51
CA LEU A 31 2.63 7.91 -7.09
C LEU A 31 1.09 8.07 -7.03
N THR A 32 0.50 8.63 -8.08
CA THR A 32 -0.95 8.84 -8.19
C THR A 32 -1.66 7.82 -9.06
N ASP A 33 -0.94 7.10 -9.92
CA ASP A 33 -1.46 5.95 -10.68
C ASP A 33 -1.33 4.68 -9.82
N PRO A 34 -2.44 4.03 -9.43
CA PRO A 34 -2.40 2.84 -8.60
C PRO A 34 -1.57 1.69 -9.16
N ARG A 35 -1.46 1.56 -10.49
CA ARG A 35 -0.64 0.50 -11.11
C ARG A 35 0.84 0.74 -10.89
N LEU A 36 1.31 1.96 -11.20
CA LEU A 36 2.68 2.38 -10.93
C LEU A 36 3.00 2.24 -9.45
N THR A 37 2.09 2.70 -8.58
CA THR A 37 2.28 2.63 -7.13
C THR A 37 2.36 1.20 -6.63
N ALA A 38 1.55 0.27 -7.15
CA ALA A 38 1.64 -1.15 -6.82
C ALA A 38 2.99 -1.74 -7.20
N ASP A 39 3.54 -1.38 -8.37
CA ASP A 39 4.85 -1.86 -8.82
C ASP A 39 6.01 -1.28 -8.00
N VAL A 40 5.90 -0.01 -7.58
CA VAL A 40 6.85 0.62 -6.65
C VAL A 40 6.79 -0.04 -5.28
N ILE A 41 5.61 -0.38 -4.78
CA ILE A 41 5.45 -1.14 -3.54
C ILE A 41 6.06 -2.52 -3.69
N ASP A 42 5.88 -3.16 -4.85
CA ASP A 42 6.46 -4.47 -5.11
C ASP A 42 7.99 -4.45 -5.07
N LEU A 43 8.59 -3.34 -5.53
CA LEU A 43 10.03 -3.07 -5.45
C LEU A 43 10.51 -2.84 -4.01
N VAL A 44 9.75 -2.07 -3.23
CA VAL A 44 10.16 -1.57 -1.91
C VAL A 44 9.91 -2.59 -0.81
N VAL A 45 8.76 -3.24 -0.81
CA VAL A 45 8.35 -4.20 0.22
C VAL A 45 8.91 -5.56 -0.14
N ARG A 46 10.03 -5.93 0.48
CA ARG A 46 10.78 -7.13 0.12
C ARG A 46 10.02 -8.39 0.48
N GLU A 47 10.32 -9.48 -0.23
CA GLU A 47 9.73 -10.79 0.04
C GLU A 47 9.92 -11.24 1.50
N SER A 48 11.09 -10.96 2.10
CA SER A 48 11.35 -11.24 3.52
C SER A 48 10.38 -10.52 4.46
N ASP A 49 10.07 -9.27 4.17
CA ASP A 49 9.26 -8.41 5.03
C ASP A 49 7.77 -8.77 4.88
N ARG A 50 7.37 -9.22 3.68
CA ARG A 50 6.05 -9.83 3.47
C ARG A 50 5.92 -11.12 4.26
N ALA A 51 6.96 -11.95 4.27
CA ALA A 51 6.90 -13.26 4.94
C ALA A 51 6.73 -13.13 6.47
N THR A 52 7.31 -12.10 7.09
CA THR A 52 7.20 -11.88 8.54
C THR A 52 6.12 -10.89 8.95
N GLY A 53 5.57 -10.13 7.99
CA GLY A 53 4.64 -9.05 8.27
C GLY A 53 5.35 -7.72 8.45
N CYS A 54 4.89 -6.68 7.77
CA CYS A 54 5.47 -5.34 7.89
C CYS A 54 4.47 -4.23 7.57
N LEU A 55 4.76 -3.03 8.05
CA LEU A 55 4.12 -1.79 7.60
C LEU A 55 5.19 -0.92 6.94
N SER A 56 5.01 -0.59 5.67
CA SER A 56 5.86 0.39 4.97
C SER A 56 5.08 1.67 4.68
N ILE A 57 5.70 2.81 4.99
CA ILE A 57 5.18 4.15 4.73
C ILE A 57 6.14 4.82 3.74
N LEU A 58 5.67 5.02 2.51
CA LEU A 58 6.41 5.71 1.46
C LEU A 58 6.13 7.20 1.56
N LEU A 59 7.18 7.96 1.87
CA LEU A 59 7.14 9.40 1.98
C LEU A 59 7.23 10.03 0.59
N CYS A 60 6.29 10.92 0.26
CA CYS A 60 6.29 11.62 -1.03
C CYS A 60 6.52 13.12 -0.88
N ASP A 61 7.22 13.71 -1.85
CA ASP A 61 7.40 15.16 -1.95
C ASP A 61 6.12 15.90 -2.38
N ASP A 62 6.19 17.21 -2.52
CA ASP A 62 5.10 18.09 -2.96
C ASP A 62 4.61 17.78 -4.39
N THR A 63 5.45 17.15 -5.21
CA THR A 63 5.10 16.62 -6.53
C THR A 63 4.61 15.17 -6.49
N LEU A 64 4.39 14.62 -5.29
CA LEU A 64 3.92 13.26 -5.01
C LEU A 64 4.87 12.16 -5.51
N ARG A 65 6.17 12.46 -5.66
CA ARG A 65 7.21 11.49 -6.00
C ARG A 65 7.76 10.86 -4.73
N MET A 66 8.12 9.59 -4.80
CA MET A 66 8.72 8.90 -3.65
C MET A 66 10.08 9.50 -3.28
N ILE A 67 10.22 9.95 -2.04
CA ILE A 67 11.50 10.35 -1.44
C ILE A 67 12.21 9.12 -0.88
N GLN A 68 11.53 8.40 0.02
CA GLN A 68 12.05 7.20 0.67
C GLN A 68 10.93 6.40 1.33
N PRO A 69 11.13 5.08 1.49
CA PRO A 69 10.28 4.27 2.35
C PRO A 69 10.79 4.23 3.79
N ILE A 70 9.86 4.14 4.74
CA ILE A 70 10.11 3.76 6.13
C ILE A 70 9.35 2.47 6.39
N SER A 71 10.08 1.39 6.67
CA SER A 71 9.52 0.06 6.92
C SER A 71 9.65 -0.30 8.39
N ILE A 72 8.55 -0.74 8.97
CA ILE A 72 8.45 -1.32 10.31
C ILE A 72 8.21 -2.82 10.09
N THR A 73 9.23 -3.62 10.39
CA THR A 73 9.20 -5.07 10.24
C THR A 73 8.84 -5.74 11.55
N ASP A 74 8.59 -7.05 11.49
CA ASP A 74 8.37 -7.90 12.67
C ASP A 74 7.20 -7.38 13.52
N LEU A 75 6.14 -6.92 12.86
CA LEU A 75 4.88 -6.67 13.52
C LEU A 75 4.43 -7.98 14.16
N ASP A 76 4.16 -7.96 15.45
CA ASP A 76 3.77 -9.16 16.20
C ASP A 76 2.66 -9.90 15.44
N ILE A 77 2.73 -11.23 15.41
CA ILE A 77 1.76 -12.10 14.70
C ILE A 77 0.32 -11.88 15.21
N VAL A 78 0.17 -11.34 16.42
CA VAL A 78 -1.12 -11.02 17.07
C VAL A 78 -1.66 -9.64 16.65
N GLY A 79 -0.89 -8.87 15.87
CA GLY A 79 -1.18 -7.48 15.54
C GLY A 79 -0.98 -6.55 16.76
N PRO A 80 -0.92 -5.22 16.55
CA PRO A 80 -0.93 -4.26 17.65
C PRO A 80 -2.20 -4.36 18.49
N GLU A 81 -2.13 -3.92 19.76
CA GLU A 81 -3.32 -3.78 20.60
C GLU A 81 -4.31 -2.77 19.98
N PRO A 82 -5.63 -2.92 20.21
CA PRO A 82 -6.63 -1.96 19.77
C PRO A 82 -6.29 -0.54 20.25
N GLY A 83 -5.95 0.35 19.32
CA GLY A 83 -5.51 1.73 19.60
C GLY A 83 -4.04 2.00 19.26
N GLU A 84 -3.21 0.98 19.11
CA GLU A 84 -1.78 1.16 18.76
C GLU A 84 -1.54 1.30 17.25
N TYR A 85 -2.51 0.93 16.42
CA TYR A 85 -2.44 1.02 14.96
C TYR A 85 -2.14 2.44 14.45
N GLN A 86 -2.53 3.48 15.18
CA GLN A 86 -2.30 4.88 14.76
C GLN A 86 -0.87 5.36 15.04
N ARG A 87 -0.20 4.77 16.04
CA ARG A 87 1.10 5.23 16.55
C ARG A 87 2.19 5.33 15.48
N PRO A 88 2.34 4.38 14.52
CA PRO A 88 3.32 4.53 13.45
C PRO A 88 3.10 5.78 12.59
N PHE A 89 1.84 6.10 12.30
CA PHE A 89 1.49 7.27 11.49
C PHE A 89 1.73 8.56 12.27
N ASP A 90 1.42 8.59 13.56
CA ASP A 90 1.72 9.77 14.39
C ASP A 90 3.23 10.05 14.46
N LEU A 91 4.03 9.00 14.63
CA LEU A 91 5.49 9.14 14.69
C LEU A 91 6.09 9.54 13.35
N VAL A 92 5.66 8.90 12.25
CA VAL A 92 6.25 9.13 10.93
C VAL A 92 5.63 10.35 10.25
N VAL A 93 4.31 10.37 10.05
CA VAL A 93 3.63 11.46 9.35
C VAL A 93 3.73 12.74 10.16
N GLY A 94 3.49 12.69 11.48
CA GLY A 94 3.58 13.87 12.34
C GLY A 94 4.97 14.50 12.36
N GLN A 95 6.05 13.70 12.34
CA GLN A 95 7.41 14.22 12.32
C GLN A 95 7.76 14.95 11.00
N PHE A 96 7.14 14.57 9.88
CA PHE A 96 7.50 15.07 8.55
C PHE A 96 6.40 15.92 7.89
N ALA A 97 5.27 16.16 8.55
CA ALA A 97 4.06 16.73 7.95
C ALA A 97 4.30 17.94 7.03
N GLU A 98 5.06 18.95 7.49
CA GLU A 98 5.34 20.18 6.72
C GLU A 98 6.18 19.95 5.44
N ARG A 99 6.79 18.78 5.30
CA ARG A 99 7.71 18.44 4.20
C ARG A 99 7.15 17.39 3.24
N LEU A 100 5.97 16.83 3.55
CA LEU A 100 5.35 15.78 2.75
C LEU A 100 4.25 16.36 1.88
N GLY A 101 4.26 16.03 0.59
CA GLY A 101 3.08 16.26 -0.27
C GLY A 101 2.05 15.13 -0.16
N GLY A 102 2.46 13.96 0.34
CA GLY A 102 1.57 12.84 0.60
C GLY A 102 2.32 11.60 1.08
N VAL A 103 1.57 10.56 1.40
CA VAL A 103 2.10 9.26 1.80
C VAL A 103 1.36 8.12 1.12
N VAL A 104 2.09 7.05 0.79
CA VAL A 104 1.53 5.75 0.40
C VAL A 104 1.84 4.75 1.51
N VAL A 105 0.89 3.88 1.83
CA VAL A 105 1.05 2.87 2.88
C VAL A 105 0.97 1.48 2.26
N ALA A 106 1.86 0.58 2.68
CA ALA A 106 1.82 -0.82 2.29
C ALA A 106 1.87 -1.73 3.52
N ILE A 107 0.98 -2.72 3.55
CA ILE A 107 0.86 -3.73 4.60
C ILE A 107 1.40 -5.03 3.99
N GLY A 108 2.61 -5.41 4.38
CA GLY A 108 3.24 -6.66 3.99
C GLY A 108 2.72 -7.80 4.87
N ARG A 109 2.36 -8.92 4.26
CA ARG A 109 1.88 -10.12 4.98
C ARG A 109 2.11 -11.39 4.15
N PRO A 110 2.22 -12.57 4.80
CA PRO A 110 2.64 -13.78 4.10
C PRO A 110 1.57 -14.30 3.13
N LEU A 111 0.29 -14.23 3.52
CA LEU A 111 -0.83 -14.83 2.77
C LEU A 111 -2.08 -13.94 2.81
N GLY A 112 -2.92 -14.07 1.78
CA GLY A 112 -4.23 -13.40 1.70
C GLY A 112 -4.16 -12.04 1.02
N HIS A 113 -4.66 -11.97 -0.21
CA HIS A 113 -4.75 -10.73 -1.00
C HIS A 113 -6.06 -9.97 -0.77
N ALA A 114 -6.99 -10.56 -0.02
CA ALA A 114 -8.25 -9.93 0.35
C ALA A 114 -8.10 -9.19 1.69
N PRO A 115 -8.69 -7.98 1.83
CA PRO A 115 -8.72 -7.27 3.10
C PRO A 115 -9.39 -8.08 4.22
N ASP A 116 -8.69 -8.31 5.33
CA ASP A 116 -9.25 -8.78 6.59
C ASP A 116 -9.32 -7.65 7.63
N ASP A 117 -9.69 -7.97 8.87
CA ASP A 117 -9.91 -6.97 9.92
C ASP A 117 -8.62 -6.24 10.32
N GLU A 118 -7.49 -6.94 10.33
CA GLU A 118 -6.19 -6.32 10.62
C GLU A 118 -5.79 -5.35 9.50
N ALA A 119 -5.90 -5.77 8.24
CA ALA A 119 -5.65 -4.89 7.10
C ALA A 119 -6.58 -3.66 7.13
N ARG A 120 -7.85 -3.84 7.49
CA ARG A 120 -8.82 -2.75 7.68
C ARG A 120 -8.40 -1.82 8.83
N ALA A 121 -7.92 -2.35 9.95
CA ALA A 121 -7.48 -1.55 11.09
C ALA A 121 -6.25 -0.68 10.72
N TRP A 122 -5.25 -1.25 10.05
CA TRP A 122 -4.11 -0.50 9.53
C TRP A 122 -4.53 0.58 8.52
N HIS A 123 -5.45 0.26 7.61
CA HIS A 123 -5.95 1.23 6.63
C HIS A 123 -6.73 2.38 7.31
N ALA A 124 -7.60 2.07 8.27
CA ALA A 124 -8.34 3.08 9.03
C ALA A 124 -7.38 3.98 9.83
N ALA A 125 -6.36 3.40 10.45
CA ALA A 125 -5.34 4.14 11.17
C ALA A 125 -4.48 5.03 10.26
N ALA A 126 -4.14 4.56 9.05
CA ALA A 126 -3.47 5.36 8.04
C ALA A 126 -4.32 6.59 7.66
N ILE A 127 -5.62 6.39 7.41
CA ILE A 127 -6.56 7.48 7.10
C ILE A 127 -6.61 8.49 8.25
N ALA A 128 -6.77 8.01 9.49
CA ALA A 128 -6.88 8.85 10.68
C ALA A 128 -5.60 9.65 10.91
N GLY A 129 -4.44 8.99 11.00
CA GLY A 129 -3.16 9.64 11.25
C GLY A 129 -2.80 10.65 10.15
N CYS A 130 -3.01 10.31 8.88
CA CYS A 130 -2.77 11.24 7.78
C CYS A 130 -3.67 12.49 7.87
N ARG A 131 -4.95 12.30 8.17
CA ARG A 131 -5.91 13.40 8.36
C ARG A 131 -5.52 14.28 9.54
N ASP A 132 -5.17 13.69 10.68
CA ASP A 132 -4.85 14.41 11.92
C ASP A 132 -3.60 15.30 11.75
N HIS A 133 -2.65 14.88 10.91
CA HIS A 133 -1.43 15.64 10.58
C HIS A 133 -1.53 16.47 9.29
N GLY A 134 -2.69 16.49 8.63
CA GLY A 134 -2.90 17.30 7.41
C GLY A 134 -2.13 16.84 6.17
N VAL A 135 -1.71 15.57 6.12
CA VAL A 135 -0.95 14.99 4.99
C VAL A 135 -1.87 14.11 4.14
N PRO A 136 -1.88 14.24 2.80
CA PRO A 136 -2.70 13.38 1.94
C PRO A 136 -2.26 11.90 1.98
N LEU A 137 -3.21 11.00 2.25
CA LEU A 137 -3.02 9.57 2.02
C LEU A 137 -3.30 9.25 0.55
N LEU A 138 -2.24 8.96 -0.21
CA LEU A 138 -2.29 8.64 -1.63
C LEU A 138 -2.72 7.22 -1.92
N GLY A 139 -2.83 6.34 -0.92
CA GLY A 139 -3.33 4.98 -1.04
C GLY A 139 -2.78 4.06 0.04
N THR A 140 -3.52 2.99 0.34
CA THR A 140 -3.04 1.88 1.17
C THR A 140 -3.09 0.61 0.35
N TYR A 141 -2.09 -0.26 0.49
CA TYR A 141 -1.96 -1.46 -0.32
C TYR A 141 -1.65 -2.66 0.55
N LEU A 142 -2.12 -3.84 0.15
CA LEU A 142 -1.71 -5.13 0.68
C LEU A 142 -0.64 -5.71 -0.23
N ALA A 143 0.53 -6.02 0.34
CA ALA A 143 1.64 -6.65 -0.36
C ALA A 143 1.83 -8.08 0.16
N THR A 144 1.61 -9.06 -0.72
CA THR A 144 1.79 -10.49 -0.43
C THR A 144 2.86 -11.08 -1.33
N ALA A 145 3.27 -12.33 -1.09
CA ALA A 145 4.22 -13.01 -1.98
C ALA A 145 3.74 -13.10 -3.45
N HIS A 146 2.43 -13.00 -3.70
CA HIS A 146 1.86 -13.21 -5.03
C HIS A 146 1.39 -11.92 -5.72
N ALA A 147 1.03 -10.90 -4.96
CA ALA A 147 0.43 -9.68 -5.52
C ALA A 147 0.51 -8.50 -4.57
N VAL A 148 0.45 -7.30 -5.16
CA VAL A 148 0.15 -6.04 -4.49
C VAL A 148 -1.24 -5.55 -4.93
N ALA A 149 -2.11 -5.26 -3.97
CA ALA A 149 -3.48 -4.81 -4.25
C ALA A 149 -3.82 -3.55 -3.43
N GLU A 150 -4.45 -2.56 -4.06
CA GLU A 150 -4.92 -1.37 -3.35
C GLU A 150 -6.11 -1.74 -2.43
N MET A 151 -6.08 -1.21 -1.21
CA MET A 151 -7.19 -1.27 -0.27
C MET A 151 -8.33 -0.38 -0.75
N PRO A 152 -9.59 -0.79 -0.58
CA PRO A 152 -10.74 0.05 -0.94
C PRO A 152 -10.72 1.33 -0.12
N ARG A 153 -10.77 2.48 -0.79
CA ARG A 153 -11.06 3.73 -0.11
C ARG A 153 -12.57 3.87 0.00
N TRP A 154 -13.09 3.80 1.22
CA TRP A 154 -14.53 3.81 1.46
C TRP A 154 -15.17 5.21 1.27
N ASP A 155 -14.37 6.21 0.89
CA ASP A 155 -14.79 7.56 0.49
C ASP A 155 -15.38 7.64 -0.92
N GLN A 156 -15.37 6.54 -1.71
CA GLN A 156 -15.99 6.46 -3.04
C GLN A 156 -17.32 5.68 -3.07
N LEU A 157 -17.76 5.07 -1.96
CA LEU A 157 -19.12 4.58 -1.82
C LEU A 157 -19.98 5.73 -1.28
N SER A 158 -20.55 6.51 -2.20
CA SER A 158 -21.77 7.25 -1.88
C SER A 158 -22.78 6.22 -1.36
N MET A 159 -22.97 6.18 -0.05
CA MET A 159 -24.08 5.47 0.55
C MET A 159 -25.35 6.10 -0.03
N PRO A 160 -26.21 5.36 -0.75
CA PRO A 160 -27.52 5.88 -1.08
C PRO A 160 -28.24 6.18 0.25
N ALA A 161 -28.80 7.40 0.30
CA ALA A 161 -29.58 7.91 1.43
C ALA A 161 -30.77 7.01 1.79
#